data_AF-V4ILQ3-F1
#
_entry.id   AF-V4ILQ3-F1
#
_cell.length_a   1.000
_cell.length_b   1.000
_cell.length_c   1.000
_cell.angle_alpha   90.00
_cell.angle_beta   90.00
_cell.angle_gamma   90.00
#
_symmetry.space_group_name_H-M   'P 1'
#
loop_
_entity.id
_entity.type
_entity.pdbx_description
1 polymer ?
#
loop_
_entity_poly.entity_id
_entity_poly.type
_entity_poly.pdbx_seq_one_letter_code
_entity_poly.pdbx_strand_id
1 'polypeptide(L)' 'MLATDKISAAFRAIVEESEKGLSQSAPEAMQEHLKTIISIARHQSDIRSAAPGSCTAEKDT' A
#
# COMPACT_ATOMS: atom_id res chain seq x y z
N MET A 1 16.06 2.72 -13.37
CA MET A 1 15.05 2.55 -12.30
C MET A 1 13.85 3.42 -12.62
N LEU A 2 12.62 2.93 -12.48
CA LEU A 2 11.44 3.81 -12.45
C LEU A 2 11.63 4.80 -11.29
N ALA A 3 11.35 6.08 -11.52
CA ALA A 3 11.46 7.11 -10.49
C ALA A 3 10.59 6.73 -9.29
N THR A 4 11.13 6.81 -8.08
CA THR A 4 10.45 6.43 -6.82
C THR A 4 9.05 7.02 -6.74
N ASP A 5 8.88 8.28 -7.14
CA ASP A 5 7.60 8.98 -7.16
C ASP A 5 6.55 8.32 -8.06
N LYS A 6 6.96 7.81 -9.23
CA LYS A 6 6.05 7.10 -10.15
C LYS A 6 5.56 5.78 -9.54
N ILE A 7 6.43 5.12 -8.79
CA ILE A 7 6.10 3.87 -8.10
C ILE A 7 5.18 4.16 -6.90
N SER A 8 5.45 5.20 -6.12
CA SER A 8 4.59 5.64 -5.02
C SER A 8 3.18 6.01 -5.51
N ALA A 9 3.08 6.72 -6.64
CA ALA A 9 1.80 7.06 -7.25
C ALA A 9 1.04 5.81 -7.73
N ALA A 10 1.72 4.82 -8.31
CA ALA A 10 1.10 3.56 -8.70
C ALA A 10 0.52 2.81 -7.49
N PHE A 11 1.24 2.76 -6.37
CA PHE A 11 0.73 2.15 -5.14
C PHE A 11 -0.48 2.88 -4.56
N ARG A 12 -0.51 4.22 -4.63
CA ARG A 12 -1.70 5.00 -4.22
C ARG A 12 -2.92 4.68 -5.07
N ALA A 13 -2.74 4.56 -6.40
CA ALA A 13 -3.83 4.18 -7.29
C ALA A 13 -4.38 2.77 -6.97
N ILE A 14 -3.49 1.82 -6.64
CA ILE A 14 -3.91 0.46 -6.21
C ILE A 14 -4.73 0.52 -4.92
N VAL A 15 -4.34 1.34 -3.94
CA VAL A 15 -5.11 1.53 -2.69
C VAL A 15 -6.50 2.08 -3.02
N GLU A 16 -6.59 3.14 -3.82
CA GLU A 16 -7.85 3.78 -4.17
C GLU A 16 -8.83 2.82 -4.86
N GLU A 17 -8.38 2.07 -5.87
CA GLU A 17 -9.23 1.11 -6.57
C GLU A 17 -9.63 -0.08 -5.68
N SER A 18 -8.74 -0.52 -4.79
CA SER A 18 -9.05 -1.61 -3.86
C SER A 18 -10.08 -1.18 -2.81
N GLU A 19 -10.02 0.07 -2.34
CA GLU A 19 -11.02 0.66 -1.43
C GLU A 19 -12.39 0.83 -2.11
N LYS A 20 -12.42 1.24 -3.38
CA LYS A 20 -13.65 1.24 -4.18
C LYS A 20 -14.25 -0.16 -4.27
N GLY A 21 -13.42 -1.18 -4.51
CA GLY A 21 -13.85 -2.59 -4.53
C GLY A 21 -14.48 -3.05 -3.21
N LEU A 22 -13.91 -2.64 -2.06
CA LEU A 22 -14.49 -2.92 -0.74
C LEU A 22 -15.86 -2.25 -0.55
N SER A 23 -16.02 -1.01 -1.04
CA SER A 23 -17.27 -0.26 -0.91
C SER A 23 -18.43 -0.83 -1.76
N GLN A 24 -18.12 -1.59 -2.82
CA GLN A 24 -19.08 -2.14 -3.77
C GLN A 24 -19.69 -3.49 -3.34
N SER A 25 -19.65 -3.83 -2.05
CA SER A 25 -20.20 -5.10 -1.53
C SER A 25 -19.54 -6.34 -2.16
N ALA A 26 -18.22 -6.32 -2.29
CA ALA A 26 -17.44 -7.48 -2.72
C ALA A 26 -17.73 -8.70 -1.82
N PRO A 27 -17.71 -9.94 -2.35
CA PRO A 27 -17.83 -11.15 -1.55
C PRO A 27 -16.79 -11.18 -0.43
N GLU A 28 -17.12 -11.77 0.72
CA GLU A 28 -16.26 -11.76 1.92
C GLU A 28 -14.84 -12.27 1.65
N ALA A 29 -14.69 -13.34 0.87
CA ALA A 29 -13.39 -13.84 0.41
C ALA A 29 -12.59 -12.80 -0.39
N MET A 30 -13.27 -12.00 -1.23
CA MET A 30 -12.65 -10.94 -2.00
C MET A 30 -12.28 -9.74 -1.11
N GLN A 31 -13.06 -9.45 -0.06
CA GLN A 31 -12.73 -8.39 0.88
C GLN A 31 -11.40 -8.64 1.60
N GLU A 32 -11.15 -9.87 2.03
CA GLU A 32 -9.87 -10.24 2.67
C GLU A 32 -8.67 -10.07 1.73
N HIS A 33 -8.84 -10.43 0.45
CA HIS A 33 -7.82 -10.18 -0.56
C HIS A 33 -7.59 -8.68 -0.80
N LEU A 34 -8.67 -7.88 -0.91
CA LEU A 34 -8.57 -6.42 -1.08
C LEU A 34 -7.90 -5.75 0.10
N LYS A 35 -8.23 -6.14 1.35
CA LYS A 35 -7.55 -5.65 2.57
C LYS A 35 -6.05 -5.97 2.55
N THR A 36 -5.69 -7.17 2.12
CA THR A 36 -4.28 -7.60 1.99
C THR A 36 -3.54 -6.74 0.96
N ILE A 37 -4.15 -6.52 -0.21
CA ILE A 37 -3.59 -5.67 -1.28
C ILE A 37 -3.38 -4.24 -0.77
N ILE A 38 -4.38 -3.67 -0.07
CA ILE A 38 -4.30 -2.33 0.52
C ILE A 38 -3.13 -2.25 1.51
N SER A 39 -2.99 -3.23 2.40
CA SER A 39 -1.90 -3.27 3.38
C SER A 39 -0.52 -3.24 2.71
N ILE A 40 -0.31 -4.08 1.70
CA ILE A 40 0.95 -4.14 0.95
C ILE A 40 1.20 -2.82 0.21
N ALA A 41 0.20 -2.29 -0.48
CA ALA A 41 0.35 -1.07 -1.28
C ALA A 41 0.61 0.17 -0.40
N ARG A 42 -0.06 0.30 0.75
CA ARG A 42 0.20 1.36 1.73
C ARG A 42 1.63 1.28 2.25
N HIS A 43 2.06 0.11 2.72
CA HIS A 43 3.42 -0.09 3.21
C HIS A 43 4.48 0.27 2.17
N GLN A 44 4.28 -0.11 0.90
CA GLN A 44 5.20 0.25 -0.18
C GLN A 44 5.17 1.74 -0.52
N SER A 45 4.01 2.39 -0.46
CA SER A 45 3.90 3.85 -0.63
C SER A 45 4.64 4.58 0.49
N ASP A 46 4.51 4.11 1.73
CA ASP A 46 5.12 4.70 2.91
C ASP A 46 6.64 4.60 2.86
N ILE A 47 7.21 3.40 2.61
CA ILE A 47 8.66 3.21 2.47
C ILE A 47 9.26 4.12 1.39
N ARG A 48 8.55 4.29 0.28
CA ARG A 48 9.05 5.07 -0.86
C ARG A 48 8.84 6.57 -0.71
N SER A 49 7.91 6.98 0.13
CA SER A 49 7.66 8.38 0.49
C SER A 49 8.45 8.80 1.73
N ALA A 50 8.99 7.86 2.49
CA ALA A 50 9.82 8.11 3.65
C ALA A 50 11.10 8.83 3.25
N ALA A 51 11.53 9.77 4.09
CA ALA A 51 12.80 10.45 3.90
C ALA A 51 13.94 9.41 3.97
N PRO A 52 14.98 9.54 3.12
CA PRO A 52 16.13 8.65 3.19
C PRO A 52 16.71 8.64 4.62
N GLY A 53 16.77 7.45 5.24
CA GLY A 53 17.28 7.28 6.60
C GLY A 53 16.24 7.44 7.72
N SER A 54 14.96 7.67 7.43
CA SER A 54 13.90 7.74 8.45
C SER A 54 13.26 6.40 8.81
N CYS A 55 13.69 5.29 8.19
CA CYS A 55 13.25 3.95 8.59
C CYS A 55 13.84 3.62 9.96
N THR A 56 13.05 3.83 11.01
CA THR A 56 13.27 3.23 12.32
C THR A 56 12.84 1.77 12.24
N ALA A 57 13.72 0.89 11.77
CA ALA A 57 13.56 -0.53 12.09
C ALA A 57 13.52 -0.62 13.61
N GLU A 58 12.42 -1.13 14.18
CA GLU A 58 12.40 -1.48 15.60
C GLU A 58 13.59 -2.40 15.84
N LYS A 59 14.47 -2.02 16.77
CA LYS A 59 15.47 -2.93 17.28
C LYS A 59 14.69 -3.98 18.06
N ASP A 60 14.45 -5.14 17.46
CA ASP A 60 14.16 -6.37 18.21
C ASP A 60 15.20 -6.44 19.34
N THR A 61 14.69 -6.31 20.57
CA THR A 61 15.46 -6.33 21.81
C THR A 61 15.31 -7.69 22.46
#